data_AF-A0A1E1K7J0-F1
#
_entry.id   AF-A0A1E1K7J0-F1
#
_cell.length_a   1.000
_cell.length_b   1.000
_cell.length_c   1.000
_cell.angle_alpha   90.00
_cell.angle_beta   90.00
_cell.angle_gamma   90.00
#
_symmetry.space_group_name_H-M   'P 1'
#
loop_
_entity.id
_entity.type
_entity.pdbx_description
1 polymer ?
#
loop_
_entity_poly.entity_id
_entity_poly.type
_entity_poly.pdbx_seq_one_letter_code
_entity_poly.pdbx_strand_id
1 'polypeptide(L)'
;MQIAITTAIIQLLCLNVTASPHHGRPVQPATNINPPQNNNQTGKDDNLSNVSPPTSINLTSKKKLPANNNRNSENIDPSLIPIFSIKSGTGVGANGVAIPNTCPPARGDFISKLSANIAAGNVLGTPILFNTDLKVQDIKTNKDRATAMIITLQSFSGVKGVGCPGASTPELISQQKTGVVVSK
;
A
#
# COMPACT_ATOMS: atom_id res chain seq x y z
N MET A 1 -59.41 -21.05 16.31
CA MET A 1 -59.43 -19.65 15.83
C MET A 1 -58.38 -19.55 14.74
N GLN A 2 -58.79 -19.67 13.47
CA GLN A 2 -57.87 -19.85 12.34
C GLN A 2 -57.36 -18.49 11.86
N ILE A 3 -56.05 -18.30 11.79
CA ILE A 3 -55.44 -17.07 11.25
C ILE A 3 -55.10 -17.33 9.78
N ALA A 4 -55.81 -16.66 8.88
CA ALA A 4 -55.52 -16.70 7.45
C ALA A 4 -54.38 -15.73 7.12
N ILE A 5 -53.30 -16.23 6.51
CA ILE A 5 -52.16 -15.42 6.06
C ILE A 5 -52.37 -15.10 4.57
N THR A 6 -52.67 -13.84 4.27
CA THR A 6 -52.90 -13.39 2.89
C THR A 6 -51.57 -13.09 2.19
N THR A 7 -51.12 -14.01 1.33
CA THR A 7 -49.88 -13.84 0.57
C THR A 7 -50.06 -12.82 -0.56
N ALA A 8 -49.54 -11.61 -0.39
CA ALA A 8 -49.51 -10.60 -1.45
C ALA A 8 -48.39 -10.89 -2.46
N ILE A 9 -48.76 -11.24 -3.69
CA ILE A 9 -47.81 -11.46 -4.79
C ILE A 9 -47.40 -10.09 -5.37
N ILE A 10 -46.18 -9.67 -5.09
CA ILE A 10 -45.60 -8.43 -5.67
C ILE A 10 -45.15 -8.75 -7.10
N GLN A 11 -45.85 -8.18 -8.09
CA GLN A 11 -45.46 -8.29 -9.50
C GLN A 11 -44.19 -7.48 -9.78
N LEU A 12 -43.13 -8.18 -10.15
CA LEU A 12 -41.85 -7.59 -10.55
C LEU A 12 -41.93 -7.13 -12.02
N LEU A 13 -42.02 -5.82 -12.24
CA LEU A 13 -41.95 -5.22 -13.58
C LEU A 13 -40.49 -5.13 -14.06
N CYS A 14 -40.11 -5.98 -15.01
CA CYS A 14 -38.81 -5.91 -15.67
C CYS A 14 -38.77 -4.73 -16.67
N LEU A 15 -38.09 -3.66 -16.29
CA LEU A 15 -37.74 -2.55 -17.19
C LEU A 15 -36.48 -2.92 -17.99
N ASN A 16 -36.66 -3.18 -19.29
CA ASN A 16 -35.55 -3.46 -20.20
C ASN A 16 -34.79 -2.16 -20.53
N VAL A 17 -33.54 -2.05 -20.08
CA VAL A 17 -32.64 -0.95 -20.48
C VAL A 17 -31.84 -1.37 -21.72
N THR A 18 -32.12 -0.73 -22.85
CA THR A 18 -31.35 -0.86 -24.09
C THR A 18 -30.07 -0.05 -24.03
N ALA A 19 -28.92 -0.71 -24.02
CA ALA A 19 -27.60 -0.07 -24.10
C ALA A 19 -27.20 0.15 -25.58
N SER A 20 -26.87 1.41 -25.94
CA SER A 20 -26.35 1.77 -27.27
C SER A 20 -24.82 1.86 -27.28
N PRO A 21 -24.11 1.29 -28.29
CA PRO A 21 -22.65 1.30 -28.33
C PRO A 21 -22.08 2.56 -29.03
N HIS A 22 -21.61 3.53 -28.26
CA HIS A 22 -20.83 4.65 -28.80
C HIS A 22 -19.41 4.20 -29.20
N HIS A 23 -19.10 4.30 -30.50
CA HIS A 23 -17.77 4.06 -31.04
C HIS A 23 -16.85 5.27 -30.77
N GLY A 24 -15.85 5.10 -29.90
CA GLY A 24 -14.78 6.08 -29.66
C GLY A 24 -13.59 5.89 -30.61
N ARG A 25 -13.11 6.97 -31.23
CA ARG A 25 -11.99 6.97 -32.19
C ARG A 25 -10.63 6.66 -31.52
N PRO A 26 -9.67 6.07 -32.25
CA PRO A 26 -8.31 5.87 -31.77
C PRO A 26 -7.56 7.20 -31.62
N VAL A 27 -6.78 7.35 -30.55
CA VAL A 27 -5.83 8.46 -30.34
C VAL A 27 -4.43 7.96 -30.70
N GLN A 28 -3.72 8.73 -31.51
CA GLN A 28 -2.37 8.41 -31.97
C GLN A 28 -1.30 8.78 -30.91
N PRO A 29 -0.12 8.13 -30.89
CA PRO A 29 0.94 8.44 -29.94
C PRO A 29 1.63 9.77 -30.28
N ALA A 30 1.83 10.62 -29.27
CA ALA A 30 2.69 11.80 -29.39
C ALA A 30 4.17 11.42 -29.17
N THR A 31 5.04 11.84 -30.08
CA THR A 31 6.51 11.74 -29.96
C THR A 31 7.12 13.12 -29.69
N ASN A 32 7.88 13.27 -28.61
CA ASN A 32 8.80 14.41 -28.40
C ASN A 32 9.89 13.99 -27.37
N ILE A 33 11.10 13.63 -27.79
CA ILE A 33 12.31 14.48 -27.92
C ILE A 33 12.81 15.09 -26.58
N ASN A 34 13.89 14.47 -26.08
CA ASN A 34 15.00 14.93 -25.22
C ASN A 34 14.78 15.67 -23.87
N PRO A 35 15.51 15.28 -22.81
CA PRO A 35 15.59 16.02 -21.54
C PRO A 35 16.69 17.11 -21.56
N PRO A 36 16.53 18.22 -20.81
CA PRO A 36 17.62 19.16 -20.56
C PRO A 36 18.60 18.62 -19.51
N GLN A 37 19.89 18.63 -19.84
CA GLN A 37 20.98 18.36 -18.90
C GLN A 37 21.20 19.57 -17.98
N ASN A 38 21.38 19.36 -16.68
CA ASN A 38 21.87 20.39 -15.76
C ASN A 38 23.29 20.03 -15.33
N ASN A 39 24.26 20.78 -15.85
CA ASN A 39 25.68 20.63 -15.55
C ASN A 39 26.10 21.91 -14.80
N ASN A 40 26.39 21.83 -13.51
CA ASN A 40 26.98 22.94 -12.78
C ASN A 40 28.21 22.43 -12.01
N GLN A 41 29.38 22.70 -12.58
CA GLN A 41 30.67 22.23 -12.09
C GLN A 41 31.68 23.38 -12.27
N THR A 42 32.03 24.03 -11.15
CA THR A 42 32.96 25.17 -11.11
C THR A 42 34.04 24.90 -10.05
N GLY A 43 35.29 24.64 -10.48
CA GLY A 43 36.50 25.03 -9.72
C GLY A 43 36.92 26.44 -10.17
N LYS A 44 37.85 27.22 -9.56
CA LYS A 44 39.16 26.96 -8.92
C LYS A 44 39.63 28.24 -8.17
N ASP A 45 40.64 28.30 -7.27
CA ASP A 45 41.40 27.26 -6.53
C ASP A 45 41.22 27.46 -4.99
N ASP A 46 42.10 27.99 -4.11
CA ASP A 46 43.50 28.45 -4.17
C ASP A 46 44.24 28.18 -2.82
N ASN A 47 45.54 27.87 -2.90
CA ASN A 47 46.61 27.87 -1.88
C ASN A 47 46.54 27.11 -0.50
N LEU A 48 47.10 25.89 -0.51
CA LEU A 48 48.21 25.35 0.33
C LEU A 48 48.49 25.85 1.78
N SER A 49 48.53 24.90 2.73
CA SER A 49 49.52 24.86 3.85
C SER A 49 49.63 23.45 4.47
N ASN A 50 50.78 23.15 5.10
CA ASN A 50 51.32 21.79 5.26
C ASN A 50 51.83 21.48 6.68
N VAL A 51 51.27 20.48 7.39
CA VAL A 51 51.88 19.77 8.53
C VAL A 51 51.35 18.32 8.59
N SER A 52 52.18 17.34 8.97
CA SER A 52 51.81 15.91 9.09
C SER A 52 51.87 15.40 10.57
N PRO A 53 51.81 14.08 10.91
CA PRO A 53 50.91 13.56 11.95
C PRO A 53 51.64 13.15 13.26
N PRO A 54 51.00 12.49 14.28
CA PRO A 54 50.82 11.02 14.22
C PRO A 54 49.68 10.39 15.08
N THR A 55 49.61 9.04 15.00
CA THR A 55 49.18 8.09 16.05
C THR A 55 47.73 7.57 16.12
N SER A 56 47.63 6.24 16.13
CA SER A 56 46.45 5.39 16.18
C SER A 56 45.70 5.38 17.52
N ILE A 57 44.39 5.09 17.47
CA ILE A 57 43.70 4.31 18.51
C ILE A 57 42.62 3.42 17.87
N ASN A 58 42.75 2.11 18.06
CA ASN A 58 41.68 1.15 17.85
C ASN A 58 40.94 0.99 19.17
N LEU A 59 39.63 1.29 19.22
CA LEU A 59 38.81 0.95 20.37
C LEU A 59 37.36 0.63 19.97
N THR A 60 36.98 -0.62 20.21
CA THR A 60 35.60 -1.10 20.19
C THR A 60 34.72 -0.37 21.19
N SER A 61 33.56 0.16 20.78
CA SER A 61 32.34 0.03 21.57
C SER A 61 31.05 0.31 20.79
N LYS A 62 29.97 -0.35 21.19
CA LYS A 62 28.61 -0.15 20.64
C LYS A 62 28.10 1.25 21.02
N LYS A 63 27.54 2.01 20.06
CA LYS A 63 26.64 3.13 20.38
C LYS A 63 25.25 2.88 19.80
N LYS A 64 24.35 2.46 20.69
CA LYS A 64 22.89 2.47 20.53
C LYS A 64 22.46 3.84 19.96
N LEU A 65 21.82 3.85 18.79
CA LEU A 65 21.22 5.07 18.25
C LEU A 65 20.13 5.56 19.23
N PRO A 66 20.08 6.86 19.57
CA PRO A 66 19.19 7.34 20.64
C PRO A 66 17.72 7.20 20.24
N ALA A 67 16.93 6.58 21.12
CA ALA A 67 15.48 6.64 21.04
C ALA A 67 15.02 8.03 21.50
N ASN A 68 14.45 8.82 20.59
CA ASN A 68 13.82 10.09 20.94
C ASN A 68 12.38 9.86 21.39
N ASN A 69 12.10 10.20 22.65
CA ASN A 69 10.79 9.99 23.28
C ASN A 69 9.82 11.12 22.93
N ASN A 70 9.32 11.17 21.70
CA ASN A 70 7.95 11.60 21.42
C ASN A 70 7.52 11.18 20.00
N ARG A 71 6.55 10.28 19.89
CA ARG A 71 5.91 9.94 18.60
C ARG A 71 4.40 9.94 18.77
N ASN A 72 3.78 11.06 18.44
CA ASN A 72 2.36 11.08 18.10
C ASN A 72 2.16 10.19 16.87
N SER A 73 1.53 9.02 17.05
CA SER A 73 0.66 8.29 16.11
C SER A 73 0.99 8.21 14.60
N GLU A 74 2.24 8.31 14.14
CA GLU A 74 2.56 8.31 12.69
C GLU A 74 3.21 7.04 12.14
N ASN A 75 3.79 6.18 12.98
CA ASN A 75 4.46 4.95 12.54
C ASN A 75 3.66 3.71 12.96
N ILE A 76 2.92 3.11 12.03
CA ILE A 76 2.21 1.85 12.28
C ILE A 76 3.20 0.73 12.66
N ASP A 77 2.84 -0.09 13.63
CA ASP A 77 3.67 -1.23 14.01
C ASP A 77 3.67 -2.31 12.90
N PRO A 78 4.84 -2.74 12.38
CA PRO A 78 4.93 -3.72 11.32
C PRO A 78 4.34 -5.11 11.63
N SER A 79 4.07 -5.46 12.89
CA SER A 79 3.42 -6.72 13.26
C SER A 79 1.90 -6.72 13.01
N LEU A 80 1.28 -5.55 12.85
CA LEU A 80 -0.14 -5.42 12.45
C LEU A 80 -0.41 -5.80 10.99
N ILE A 81 0.65 -5.90 10.19
CA ILE A 81 0.61 -6.10 8.74
C ILE A 81 1.10 -7.53 8.49
N PRO A 82 0.30 -8.42 7.88
CA PRO A 82 0.74 -9.79 7.59
C PRO A 82 2.05 -9.88 6.81
N ILE A 83 2.73 -11.02 6.92
CA ILE A 83 3.82 -11.38 6.00
C ILE A 83 3.18 -11.84 4.69
N PHE A 84 3.55 -11.23 3.56
CA PHE A 84 3.10 -11.68 2.25
C PHE A 84 3.82 -12.99 1.89
N SER A 85 3.07 -14.09 1.67
CA SER A 85 3.66 -15.38 1.29
C SER A 85 4.08 -15.43 -0.18
N ILE A 86 3.47 -14.59 -1.02
CA ILE A 86 3.83 -14.42 -2.44
C ILE A 86 4.97 -13.40 -2.52
N LYS A 87 5.99 -13.69 -3.33
CA LYS A 87 7.12 -12.80 -3.58
C LYS A 87 6.87 -11.98 -4.84
N SER A 88 7.43 -10.76 -4.89
CA SER A 88 7.47 -9.99 -6.13
C SER A 88 8.22 -10.77 -7.23
N GLY A 89 7.89 -10.53 -8.49
CA GLY A 89 8.52 -11.16 -9.65
C GLY A 89 7.99 -12.54 -10.05
N THR A 90 6.96 -13.09 -9.38
CA THR A 90 6.40 -14.40 -9.76
C THR A 90 5.47 -14.35 -10.97
N GLY A 91 4.84 -13.21 -11.25
CA GLY A 91 3.76 -13.05 -12.24
C GLY A 91 2.45 -13.78 -11.87
N VAL A 92 2.46 -14.57 -10.78
CA VAL A 92 1.38 -15.47 -10.37
C VAL A 92 1.03 -15.21 -8.90
N GLY A 93 -0.23 -14.86 -8.68
CA GLY A 93 -0.85 -14.65 -7.39
C GLY A 93 -1.58 -15.90 -6.88
N ALA A 94 -2.38 -15.70 -5.82
CA ALA A 94 -3.20 -16.75 -5.22
C ALA A 94 -4.12 -17.41 -6.25
N ASN A 95 -4.29 -18.73 -6.15
CA ASN A 95 -5.11 -19.55 -7.06
C ASN A 95 -4.74 -19.44 -8.56
N GLY A 96 -3.48 -19.10 -8.88
CA GLY A 96 -3.01 -19.00 -10.26
C GLY A 96 -3.42 -17.70 -10.98
N VAL A 97 -4.02 -16.73 -10.28
CA VAL A 97 -4.40 -15.44 -10.87
C VAL A 97 -3.15 -14.69 -11.33
N ALA A 98 -3.11 -14.27 -12.59
CA ALA A 98 -2.01 -13.46 -13.11
C ALA A 98 -1.94 -12.10 -12.37
N ILE A 99 -0.73 -11.71 -11.96
CA ILE A 99 -0.46 -10.43 -11.29
C ILE A 99 0.74 -9.72 -11.96
N PRO A 100 0.87 -8.39 -11.86
CA PRO A 100 2.07 -7.70 -12.34
C PRO A 100 3.33 -8.22 -11.65
N ASN A 101 4.46 -8.30 -12.37
CA ASN A 101 5.73 -8.75 -11.79
C ASN A 101 6.26 -7.83 -10.67
N THR A 102 5.75 -6.61 -10.53
CA THR A 102 6.03 -5.70 -9.40
C THR A 102 5.19 -6.00 -8.16
N CYS A 103 4.32 -7.01 -8.21
CA CYS A 103 3.37 -7.34 -7.14
C CYS A 103 3.68 -8.70 -6.48
N PRO A 104 3.53 -8.81 -5.15
CA PRO A 104 3.28 -7.71 -4.21
C PRO A 104 4.48 -6.74 -4.16
N PRO A 105 4.27 -5.49 -3.69
CA PRO A 105 5.38 -4.56 -3.44
C PRO A 105 6.27 -5.11 -2.31
N ALA A 106 7.51 -4.61 -2.20
CA ALA A 106 8.34 -4.95 -1.05
C ALA A 106 7.64 -4.53 0.25
N ARG A 107 7.67 -5.40 1.27
CA ARG A 107 6.89 -5.19 2.51
C ARG A 107 7.30 -3.90 3.24
N GLY A 108 8.56 -3.47 3.14
CA GLY A 108 9.02 -2.17 3.64
C GLY A 108 8.32 -1.00 2.97
N ASP A 109 8.33 -0.95 1.63
CA ASP A 109 7.66 0.11 0.86
C ASP A 109 6.15 0.12 1.10
N PHE A 110 5.54 -1.06 1.28
CA PHE A 110 4.15 -1.19 1.67
C PHE A 110 3.86 -0.56 3.04
N ILE A 111 4.68 -0.86 4.05
CA ILE A 111 4.57 -0.26 5.40
C ILE A 111 4.69 1.26 5.31
N SER A 112 5.71 1.77 4.60
CA SER A 112 5.94 3.21 4.44
C SER A 112 4.76 3.91 3.75
N LYS A 113 4.23 3.34 2.67
CA LYS A 113 3.06 3.89 1.95
C LYS A 113 1.79 3.85 2.79
N LEU A 114 1.58 2.77 3.56
CA LEU A 114 0.46 2.64 4.48
C LEU A 114 0.54 3.67 5.62
N SER A 115 1.72 3.87 6.22
CA SER A 115 1.92 4.88 7.28
C SER A 115 1.60 6.29 6.79
N ALA A 116 2.06 6.65 5.58
CA ALA A 116 1.74 7.93 4.95
C ALA A 116 0.23 8.10 4.71
N ASN A 117 -0.45 7.05 4.24
CA ASN A 117 -1.90 7.08 4.03
C ASN A 117 -2.70 7.19 5.34
N ILE A 118 -2.22 6.58 6.43
CA ILE A 118 -2.83 6.69 7.78
C ILE A 118 -2.68 8.12 8.29
N ALA A 119 -1.49 8.72 8.18
CA ALA A 119 -1.25 10.11 8.57
C ALA A 119 -2.12 11.09 7.76
N ALA A 120 -2.37 10.79 6.49
CA ALA A 120 -3.30 11.54 5.64
C ALA A 120 -4.79 11.23 5.88
N GLY A 121 -5.12 10.20 6.66
CA GLY A 121 -6.48 9.69 6.87
C GLY A 121 -7.19 9.18 5.61
N ASN A 122 -6.49 9.08 4.46
CA ASN A 122 -7.09 8.72 3.18
C ASN A 122 -6.07 8.17 2.17
N VAL A 123 -6.59 7.44 1.18
CA VAL A 123 -5.88 7.00 -0.01
C VAL A 123 -6.57 7.61 -1.23
N LEU A 124 -5.95 8.66 -1.81
CA LEU A 124 -6.45 9.33 -3.02
C LEU A 124 -7.94 9.74 -2.91
N GLY A 125 -8.29 10.41 -1.81
CA GLY A 125 -9.67 10.83 -1.49
C GLY A 125 -10.58 9.72 -0.97
N THR A 126 -10.09 8.49 -0.82
CA THR A 126 -10.82 7.38 -0.19
C THR A 126 -10.46 7.33 1.30
N PRO A 127 -11.36 7.65 2.24
CA PRO A 127 -11.01 7.65 3.66
C PRO A 127 -10.49 6.28 4.13
N ILE A 128 -9.45 6.28 4.97
CA ILE A 128 -9.03 5.09 5.70
C ILE A 128 -8.85 5.41 7.18
N LEU A 129 -9.48 4.61 8.03
CA LEU A 129 -9.38 4.71 9.48
C LEU A 129 -9.57 3.33 10.09
N PHE A 130 -8.70 2.96 11.02
CA PHE A 130 -8.77 1.71 11.78
C PHE A 130 -7.94 1.85 13.07
N ASN A 131 -8.12 0.94 14.03
CA ASN A 131 -7.35 0.96 15.26
C ASN A 131 -5.93 0.41 15.06
N THR A 132 -4.93 1.23 15.38
CA THR A 132 -3.48 0.94 15.27
C THR A 132 -2.86 0.40 16.57
N ASP A 133 -3.63 0.17 17.63
CA ASP A 133 -3.13 -0.49 18.85
C ASP A 133 -2.93 -2.00 18.61
N LEU A 134 -1.71 -2.47 18.88
CA LEU A 134 -1.32 -3.88 18.89
C LEU A 134 -2.23 -4.78 19.72
N LYS A 135 -2.80 -4.25 20.80
CA LYS A 135 -3.64 -5.00 21.74
C LYS A 135 -5.06 -5.21 21.24
N VAL A 136 -5.51 -4.43 20.25
CA VAL A 136 -6.88 -4.50 19.72
C VAL A 136 -6.90 -5.35 18.44
N GLN A 137 -7.19 -6.64 18.63
CA GLN A 137 -7.20 -7.67 17.57
C GLN A 137 -8.57 -8.33 17.40
N ASP A 138 -9.66 -7.60 17.66
CA ASP A 138 -11.01 -8.12 17.41
C ASP A 138 -11.32 -8.25 15.91
N ILE A 139 -12.34 -9.05 15.58
CA ILE A 139 -12.73 -9.34 14.20
C ILE A 139 -13.02 -8.08 13.39
N LYS A 140 -13.70 -7.08 13.97
CA LYS A 140 -14.06 -5.85 13.24
C LYS A 140 -12.80 -5.02 12.98
N THR A 141 -12.00 -4.76 14.02
CA THR A 141 -10.75 -4.01 13.88
C THR A 141 -9.83 -4.63 12.83
N ASN A 142 -9.69 -5.95 12.82
CA ASN A 142 -8.83 -6.64 11.86
C ASN A 142 -9.35 -6.55 10.42
N LYS A 143 -10.68 -6.54 10.20
CA LYS A 143 -11.30 -6.34 8.88
C LYS A 143 -11.15 -4.91 8.37
N ASP A 144 -11.34 -3.91 9.24
CA ASP A 144 -11.16 -2.50 8.91
C ASP A 144 -9.69 -2.23 8.54
N ARG A 145 -8.76 -2.77 9.33
CA ARG A 145 -7.31 -2.73 9.08
C ARG A 145 -6.94 -3.36 7.74
N ALA A 146 -7.43 -4.56 7.45
CA ALA A 146 -7.20 -5.24 6.18
C ALA A 146 -7.79 -4.48 4.98
N THR A 147 -8.93 -3.82 5.17
CA THR A 147 -9.55 -2.97 4.14
C THR A 147 -8.67 -1.77 3.80
N ALA A 148 -8.15 -1.05 4.80
CA ALA A 148 -7.21 0.05 4.57
C ALA A 148 -5.90 -0.41 3.91
N MET A 149 -5.40 -1.60 4.28
CA MET A 149 -4.25 -2.23 3.63
C MET A 149 -4.54 -2.57 2.15
N ILE A 150 -5.71 -3.09 1.82
CA ILE A 150 -6.12 -3.43 0.44
C ILE A 150 -6.30 -2.17 -0.41
N ILE A 151 -6.94 -1.11 0.13
CA ILE A 151 -7.08 0.17 -0.58
C ILE A 151 -5.70 0.78 -0.89
N THR A 152 -4.77 0.70 0.06
CA THR A 152 -3.36 1.09 -0.12
C THR A 152 -2.67 0.26 -1.22
N LEU A 153 -2.85 -1.06 -1.20
CA LEU A 153 -2.28 -1.98 -2.19
C LEU A 153 -2.80 -1.71 -3.62
N GLN A 154 -4.11 -1.54 -3.76
CA GLN A 154 -4.79 -1.26 -5.04
C GLN A 154 -4.51 0.14 -5.58
N SER A 155 -3.99 1.04 -4.76
CA SER A 155 -3.60 2.41 -5.14
C SER A 155 -2.10 2.64 -5.05
N PHE A 156 -1.30 1.56 -4.97
CA PHE A 156 0.10 1.65 -4.60
C PHE A 156 0.95 2.48 -5.59
N SER A 157 0.58 2.51 -6.87
CA SER A 157 1.23 3.33 -7.91
C SER A 157 1.00 4.85 -7.75
N GLY A 158 0.05 5.27 -6.92
CA GLY A 158 -0.42 6.66 -6.85
C GLY A 158 -1.68 6.93 -7.69
N VAL A 159 -2.19 5.94 -8.43
CA VAL A 159 -3.47 6.01 -9.16
C VAL A 159 -4.48 5.04 -8.55
N LYS A 160 -5.71 5.51 -8.30
CA LYS A 160 -6.76 4.73 -7.63
C LYS A 160 -7.18 3.52 -8.46
N GLY A 161 -7.12 2.32 -7.87
CA GLY A 161 -7.44 1.06 -8.55
C GLY A 161 -6.36 0.55 -9.52
N VAL A 162 -5.29 1.32 -9.74
CA VAL A 162 -4.10 0.91 -10.51
C VAL A 162 -2.98 0.65 -9.52
N GLY A 163 -2.79 -0.59 -9.15
CA GLY A 163 -1.82 -1.00 -8.14
C GLY A 163 -1.72 -2.52 -8.12
N CYS A 164 -1.38 -3.07 -6.97
CA CYS A 164 -1.30 -4.51 -6.84
C CYS A 164 -2.68 -5.11 -6.54
N PRO A 165 -3.11 -6.16 -7.28
CA PRO A 165 -4.36 -6.83 -7.01
C PRO A 165 -4.25 -7.61 -5.69
N GLY A 166 -5.37 -7.76 -4.97
CA GLY A 166 -5.40 -8.50 -3.70
C GLY A 166 -4.95 -9.97 -3.81
N ALA A 167 -4.99 -10.55 -5.01
CA ALA A 167 -4.42 -11.87 -5.29
C ALA A 167 -2.90 -11.94 -5.06
N SER A 168 -2.18 -10.81 -5.07
CA SER A 168 -0.75 -10.75 -4.72
C SER A 168 -0.47 -10.82 -3.20
N THR A 169 -1.51 -10.66 -2.36
CA THR A 169 -1.43 -10.66 -0.90
C THR A 169 -2.64 -11.39 -0.31
N PRO A 170 -2.77 -12.73 -0.50
CA PRO A 170 -3.95 -13.49 -0.06
C PRO A 170 -4.24 -13.36 1.44
N GLU A 171 -3.23 -13.08 2.26
CA GLU A 171 -3.35 -12.84 3.70
C GLU A 171 -4.28 -11.65 4.00
N LEU A 172 -4.15 -10.56 3.24
CA LEU A 172 -5.01 -9.38 3.40
C LEU A 172 -6.46 -9.69 3.02
N ILE A 173 -6.67 -10.46 1.95
CA ILE A 173 -8.00 -10.88 1.51
C ILE A 173 -8.65 -11.83 2.53
N SER A 174 -7.88 -12.74 3.11
CA SER A 174 -8.33 -13.61 4.20
C SER A 174 -8.72 -12.79 5.43
N GLN A 175 -7.86 -11.87 5.87
CA GLN A 175 -8.10 -11.01 7.02
C GLN A 175 -9.30 -10.07 6.82
N GLN A 176 -9.52 -9.52 5.61
CA GLN A 176 -10.70 -8.71 5.31
C GLN A 176 -12.01 -9.51 5.38
N LYS A 177 -11.99 -10.78 4.96
CA LYS A 177 -13.18 -11.65 5.00
C LYS A 177 -13.48 -12.19 6.40
N THR A 178 -12.44 -12.62 7.13
CA THR A 178 -12.58 -13.37 8.38
C THR A 178 -12.35 -12.52 9.63
N GLY A 179 -11.52 -11.49 9.56
CA GLY A 179 -10.98 -10.79 10.73
C GLY A 179 -9.90 -11.58 11.49
N VAL A 180 -9.45 -12.71 10.97
CA VAL A 180 -8.34 -13.50 11.54
C VAL A 180 -7.01 -12.99 10.96
N VAL A 181 -6.07 -12.64 11.83
CA VAL A 181 -4.71 -12.30 11.42
C VAL A 181 -3.93 -13.59 11.24
N VAL A 182 -3.34 -13.79 10.04
CA VAL A 182 -2.47 -14.94 9.76
C VAL A 182 -1.06 -14.62 10.29
N SER A 183 -0.85 -14.91 11.58
CA SER A 183 0.48 -14.95 12.19
C SER A 183 1.24 -16.19 11.71
N LYS A 184 2.54 -16.06 11.45
CA LYS A 184 3.42 -17.12 10.95
C LYS A 184 4.71 -17.15 11.75
#